data_AF-A0A3D5GE73-F1
#
_entry.id   AF-A0A3D5GE73-F1
#
_cell.length_a   1.000
_cell.length_b   1.000
_cell.length_c   1.000
_cell.angle_alpha   90.00
_cell.angle_beta   90.00
_cell.angle_gamma   90.00
#
_symmetry.space_group_name_H-M   'P 1'
#
loop_
_entity.id
_entity.type
_entity.pdbx_description
1 polymer ?
#
loop_
_entity_poly.entity_id
_entity_poly.type
_entity_poly.pdbx_seq_one_letter_code
_entity_poly.pdbx_strand_id
1 'polypeptide(L)' 'MAQEKIGEVKSPTGGTSYVYWDKDTGKVYTAGEYAGTASSEQQAMIEANYYAATRKPRS' A
#
# COMPACT_ATOMS: atom_id res chain seq x y z
N MET A 1 -1.45 3.05 17.19
CA MET A 1 -1.09 2.97 15.76
C MET A 1 -2.24 2.29 15.07
N ALA A 2 -3.01 3.04 14.28
CA ALA A 2 -4.18 2.57 13.58
C ALA A 2 -3.89 2.57 12.08
N GLN A 3 -3.95 1.40 11.46
CA GLN A 3 -3.92 1.27 10.01
C GLN A 3 -5.26 1.76 9.45
N GLU A 4 -5.25 2.82 8.67
CA GLU A 4 -6.45 3.32 8.01
C GLU A 4 -6.54 2.75 6.59
N LYS A 5 -7.71 2.24 6.21
CA LYS A 5 -7.97 1.87 4.82
C LYS A 5 -8.07 3.16 4.00
N ILE A 6 -7.13 3.36 3.09
CA ILE A 6 -7.07 4.55 2.23
C ILE A 6 -7.56 4.29 0.81
N GLY A 7 -7.64 3.03 0.39
CA GLY A 7 -8.06 2.69 -0.96
C GLY A 7 -7.90 1.23 -1.34
N GLU A 8 -7.92 0.98 -2.64
CA GLU A 8 -7.81 -0.33 -3.27
C GLU A 8 -6.92 -0.22 -4.50
N VAL A 9 -6.10 -1.24 -4.73
CA VAL A 9 -5.24 -1.37 -5.91
C VAL A 9 -5.54 -2.67 -6.64
N LYS A 10 -5.40 -2.66 -7.96
CA LYS A 10 -5.57 -3.84 -8.80
C LYS A 10 -4.21 -4.40 -9.18
N SER A 11 -4.01 -5.69 -8.92
CA SER A 11 -2.85 -6.42 -9.41
C SER A 11 -3.00 -6.70 -10.91
N PRO A 12 -1.88 -6.88 -11.64
CA PRO A 12 -1.89 -7.23 -13.07
C PRO A 12 -2.64 -8.52 -13.37
N THR A 13 -2.76 -9.43 -12.39
CA THR A 13 -3.49 -10.69 -12.51
C THR A 13 -5.00 -10.52 -12.28
N GLY A 14 -5.49 -9.29 -12.11
CA GLY A 14 -6.91 -8.97 -11.92
C GLY A 14 -7.40 -9.04 -10.47
N GLY A 15 -6.51 -9.31 -9.50
CA GLY A 15 -6.87 -9.31 -8.08
C GLY A 15 -7.01 -7.88 -7.55
N THR A 16 -7.99 -7.62 -6.69
CA THR A 16 -8.10 -6.34 -5.98
C THR A 16 -7.62 -6.51 -4.55
N SER A 17 -6.76 -5.61 -4.09
CA SER A 17 -6.20 -5.61 -2.74
C SER A 17 -6.52 -4.30 -2.04
N TYR A 18 -6.97 -4.38 -0.79
CA TYR A 18 -7.12 -3.21 0.07
C TYR A 18 -5.76 -2.63 0.45
N VAL A 19 -5.68 -1.30 0.45
CA VAL A 19 -4.53 -0.52 0.87
C VAL A 19 -4.80 0.06 2.24
N TYR A 20 -3.88 -0.21 3.15
CA TYR A 20 -3.86 0.32 4.49
C TYR A 20 -2.62 1.18 4.69
N TRP A 21 -2.76 2.34 5.31
CA TRP A 21 -1.65 3.21 5.63
C TRP A 21 -1.69 3.59 7.10
N ASP A 22 -0.54 3.48 7.74
CA ASP A 22 -0.32 3.92 9.11
C ASP A 22 0.29 5.32 9.05
N LYS A 23 -0.49 6.35 9.41
CA LYS A 23 -0.07 7.76 9.37
C LYS A 23 1.01 8.10 10.41
N ASP A 24 1.06 7.35 11.50
CA ASP A 24 2.02 7.58 12.59
C ASP A 24 3.43 7.13 12.18
N THR A 25 3.52 5.99 11.48
CA THR A 25 4.79 5.35 11.09
C THR A 25 5.13 5.52 9.61
N GLY A 26 4.17 5.98 8.80
CA GLY A 26 4.27 6.06 7.36
C GLY A 26 4.14 4.71 6.64
N LYS A 27 3.93 3.59 7.34
CA LYS A 27 3.97 2.26 6.73
C LYS A 27 2.72 1.97 5.90
N VAL A 28 2.94 1.47 4.70
CA VAL A 28 1.90 1.09 3.73
C VAL A 28 1.80 -0.43 3.69
N TYR A 29 0.57 -0.93 3.70
CA TYR A 29 0.28 -2.35 3.64
C TYR A 29 -0.76 -2.63 2.55
N THR A 30 -0.55 -3.67 1.78
CA THR A 30 -1.45 -4.13 0.73
C THR A 30 -1.73 -5.60 0.94
N ALA A 31 -3.01 -5.98 1.05
CA ALA A 31 -3.42 -7.38 1.33
C ALA A 31 -2.75 -8.00 2.59
N GLY A 32 -2.40 -7.17 3.57
CA GLY A 32 -1.70 -7.59 4.80
C GLY A 32 -0.17 -7.69 4.67
N GLU A 33 0.39 -7.46 3.48
CA GLU A 33 1.84 -7.44 3.26
C GLU A 33 2.38 -6.01 3.26
N TYR A 34 3.63 -5.83 3.69
CA TYR A 34 4.29 -4.53 3.69
C TYR A 34 4.61 -4.09 2.26
N ALA A 35 4.05 -2.95 1.85
CA ALA A 35 4.19 -2.40 0.51
C ALA A 35 5.27 -1.31 0.41
N GLY A 36 5.61 -0.65 1.52
CA GLY A 36 6.60 0.42 1.56
C GLY A 36 6.31 1.47 2.62
N THR A 37 6.98 2.62 2.52
CA THR A 37 6.80 3.76 3.43
C THR A 37 6.39 4.99 2.64
N ALA A 38 5.48 5.78 3.18
CA ALA A 38 4.94 6.97 2.56
C ALA A 38 4.71 8.09 3.59
N SER A 39 4.94 9.32 3.16
CA SER A 39 4.72 10.52 3.99
C SER A 39 3.37 11.19 3.71
N SER A 40 2.59 10.66 2.77
CA SER A 40 1.27 11.15 2.40
C SER A 40 0.39 10.03 1.86
N GLU A 41 -0.93 10.22 1.90
CA GLU A 41 -1.90 9.23 1.38
C GLU A 41 -1.71 8.97 -0.11
N GLN A 42 -1.41 10.02 -0.89
CA GLN A 42 -1.11 9.90 -2.32
C GLN A 42 0.14 9.06 -2.57
N GLN A 43 1.21 9.29 -1.79
CA GLN A 43 2.42 8.47 -1.90
C GLN A 43 2.14 7.03 -1.44
N ALA A 44 1.31 6.82 -0.42
CA ALA A 44 0.92 5.49 0.04
C ALA A 44 0.20 4.69 -1.05
N MET A 45 -0.70 5.33 -1.80
CA MET A 45 -1.35 4.71 -2.96
C MET A 45 -0.36 4.39 -4.09
N ILE A 46 0.66 5.23 -4.31
CA ILE A 46 1.71 4.96 -5.31
C ILE A 46 2.53 3.72 -4.89
N GLU A 47 2.95 3.64 -3.62
CA GLU A 47 3.70 2.49 -3.10
C GLU A 47 2.87 1.21 -3.13
N ALA A 48 1.59 1.29 -2.75
CA ALA A 48 0.68 0.17 -2.81
C ALA A 48 0.47 -0.34 -4.25
N ASN A 49 0.35 0.57 -5.21
CA ASN A 49 0.18 0.22 -6.63
C ASN A 49 1.46 -0.39 -7.21
N TYR A 50 2.63 0.16 -6.85
CA TYR A 50 3.93 -0.43 -7.22
C TYR A 50 4.07 -1.84 -6.66
N TYR A 51 3.73 -2.04 -5.38
CA TYR A 51 3.74 -3.36 -4.75
C TYR A 51 2.75 -4.31 -5.43
N ALA A 52 1.52 -3.88 -5.71
CA ALA A 52 0.53 -4.70 -6.40
C ALA A 52 0.99 -5.13 -7.82
N ALA A 53 1.74 -4.25 -8.51
CA ALA A 53 2.27 -4.52 -9.84
C ALA A 53 3.51 -5.43 -9.83
N THR A 54 4.39 -5.29 -8.84
CA THR A 54 5.72 -5.92 -8.85
C THR A 54 5.91 -7.01 -7.79
N ARG A 55 5.01 -7.08 -6.81
CA ARG A 55 5.15 -7.85 -5.55
C ARG A 55 6.44 -7.56 -4.81
N LYS A 56 6.97 -6.34 -4.92
CA LYS A 56 8.17 -5.90 -4.22
C LYS A 56 7.89 -4.59 -3.50
N PRO A 57 8.22 -4.49 -2.20
CA PRO A 57 8.17 -3.21 -1.52
C PRO A 57 9.27 -2.30 -2.07
N ARG A 58 8.98 -1.01 -2.16
CA ARG A 58 9.99 -0.02 -2.54
C ARG A 58 10.77 0.36 -1.27
N SER A 59 12.07 0.05 -1.29
CA SER A 59 13.01 0.31 -0.20
C SER A 59 13.29 1.79 -0.02
#